data_AF-A0A4U0X974-F1
#
_entry.id   AF-A0A4U0X974-F1
#
_cell.length_a   1.000
_cell.length_b   1.000
_cell.length_c   1.000
_cell.angle_alpha   90.00
_cell.angle_beta   90.00
_cell.angle_gamma   90.00
#
_symmetry.space_group_name_H-M   'P 1'
#
loop_
_entity.id
_entity.type
_entity.pdbx_description
1 polymer ?
#
loop_
_entity_poly.entity_id
_entity_poly.type
_entity_poly.pdbx_seq_one_letter_code
_entity_poly.pdbx_strand_id
1 'polypeptide(L)'
;MAQFRPKKLDLSCFINIRIIRDHAKRKVFEEHETERQALRYIIRNTTLPQRLPFDPSATSSTSNLVTAELKMFRQRLEGLPKDPVFDADLTKLGFKCTPSGQFVKINEPEEFFDFFFTDNARWNEVRKEAFHACVRRELYQRLATANIRPLYLPQLSIERPVQEPHLPILVSNPGVLSKHVVVIVNERVQDLAIWSYRILCRQGGINDGSAVGFVDHLRSVFKGEEVLADSPTSTGILKTPNAQSDPSVIILNPGQLLYSHRFNRALTYASWQAFPRESAVHETPRIHPEHNTVSGNRKSEEHVKFVFNNVLNNAQYVDPEAQLYILGIADGGDSVVELLNSEWPKYCSRIAAIALTQPTSTSSTITDPALASFLTQNAKSWMVSPEPFNTLLQKPQPAPTPISRSFSDALNALPDTMTVTVQKSVVPTAPEYVGAEGLVKTESQEIAVVPRGEEVDEIKEIANEIEEWKQDVICETFASGVSDYHENIVPSIYKHVLEWFREVQMEKDG
;
A
#
# COMPACT_ATOMS: atom_id res chain seq x y z
N MET A 1 -40.28 25.32 -10.54
CA MET A 1 -39.10 24.41 -10.58
C MET A 1 -38.60 24.04 -9.19
N ALA A 2 -38.42 24.98 -8.24
CA ALA A 2 -37.95 24.65 -6.89
C ALA A 2 -38.81 23.58 -6.19
N GLN A 3 -40.14 23.62 -6.39
CA GLN A 3 -41.09 22.64 -5.85
C GLN A 3 -40.95 21.20 -6.39
N PHE A 4 -40.29 21.02 -7.55
CA PHE A 4 -40.09 19.70 -8.19
C PHE A 4 -38.69 19.15 -7.96
N ARG A 5 -37.84 19.87 -7.22
CA ARG A 5 -36.53 19.35 -6.84
C ARG A 5 -36.75 18.28 -5.77
N PRO A 6 -36.25 17.05 -5.95
CA PRO A 6 -36.41 16.01 -4.94
C PRO A 6 -35.64 16.41 -3.68
N LYS A 7 -36.23 16.13 -2.50
CA LYS A 7 -35.60 16.41 -1.19
C LYS A 7 -34.35 15.57 -0.95
N LYS A 8 -34.32 14.36 -1.51
CA LYS A 8 -33.16 13.46 -1.54
C LYS A 8 -32.66 13.36 -2.98
N LEU A 9 -31.35 13.49 -3.17
CA LEU A 9 -30.77 13.37 -4.50
C LEU A 9 -30.76 11.91 -4.94
N ASP A 10 -31.29 11.66 -6.12
CA ASP A 10 -31.45 10.33 -6.73
C ASP A 10 -30.69 10.21 -8.07
N LEU A 11 -29.65 11.03 -8.23
CA LEU A 11 -28.76 11.01 -9.39
C LEU A 11 -27.44 10.34 -9.01
N SER A 12 -26.98 9.40 -9.84
CA SER A 12 -25.68 8.72 -9.70
C SER A 12 -24.58 9.27 -10.63
N CYS A 13 -24.93 10.22 -11.51
CA CYS A 13 -23.98 10.86 -12.42
C CYS A 13 -23.36 12.14 -11.83
N PHE A 14 -22.48 12.81 -12.59
CA PHE A 14 -21.96 14.13 -12.20
C PHE A 14 -23.09 15.12 -11.93
N ILE A 15 -22.99 15.86 -10.82
CA ILE A 15 -24.05 16.75 -10.35
C ILE A 15 -23.68 18.20 -10.62
N ASN A 16 -24.60 18.92 -11.26
CA ASN A 16 -24.57 20.37 -11.42
C ASN A 16 -26.01 20.90 -11.29
N ILE A 17 -26.17 22.15 -10.88
CA ILE A 17 -27.44 22.90 -10.89
C ILE A 17 -28.24 22.68 -12.20
N ARG A 18 -27.58 22.66 -13.37
CA ARG A 18 -28.23 22.42 -14.66
C ARG A 18 -28.76 20.99 -14.79
N ILE A 19 -27.99 20.00 -14.33
CA ILE A 19 -28.34 18.57 -14.38
C ILE A 19 -29.48 18.27 -13.43
N ILE A 20 -29.42 18.79 -12.20
CA ILE A 20 -30.52 18.67 -11.22
C ILE A 20 -31.81 19.25 -11.79
N ARG A 21 -31.72 20.42 -12.44
CA ARG A 21 -32.89 21.07 -13.06
C ARG A 21 -33.44 20.26 -14.23
N ASP A 22 -32.57 19.66 -15.05
CA ASP A 22 -32.98 18.83 -16.19
C ASP A 22 -33.61 17.51 -15.72
N HIS A 23 -33.03 16.86 -14.71
CA HIS A 23 -33.58 15.67 -14.08
C HIS A 23 -34.98 15.92 -13.50
N ALA A 24 -35.15 17.01 -12.74
CA ALA A 24 -36.46 17.40 -12.22
C ALA A 24 -37.48 17.64 -13.35
N LYS A 25 -37.07 18.22 -14.47
CA LYS A 25 -37.94 18.36 -15.66
C LYS A 25 -38.36 17.01 -16.24
N ARG A 26 -37.42 16.05 -16.34
CA ARG A 26 -37.68 14.71 -16.89
C ARG A 26 -38.68 13.96 -16.05
N LYS A 27 -38.54 13.99 -14.72
CA LYS A 27 -39.52 13.39 -13.80
C LYS A 27 -40.91 13.99 -13.91
N VAL A 28 -41.00 15.32 -13.91
CA VAL A 28 -42.28 16.02 -14.07
C VAL A 28 -42.90 15.72 -15.44
N PHE A 29 -42.08 15.62 -16.49
CA PHE A 29 -42.55 15.23 -17.81
C PHE A 29 -43.12 13.81 -17.82
N GLU A 30 -42.39 12.86 -17.22
CA GLU A 30 -42.78 11.45 -17.10
C GLU A 30 -44.10 11.28 -16.32
N GLU A 31 -44.27 11.98 -15.20
CA GLU A 31 -45.49 11.95 -14.38
C GLU A 31 -46.72 12.49 -15.12
N HIS A 32 -46.56 13.52 -15.95
CA HIS A 32 -47.68 14.23 -16.61
C HIS A 32 -47.79 13.94 -18.12
N GLU A 33 -47.05 12.98 -18.67
CA GLU A 33 -47.01 12.72 -20.11
C GLU A 33 -48.39 12.35 -20.68
N THR A 34 -49.10 11.43 -20.02
CA THR A 34 -50.41 10.95 -20.46
C THR A 34 -51.46 12.06 -20.47
N GLU A 35 -51.54 12.84 -19.40
CA GLU A 35 -52.47 13.98 -19.27
C GLU A 35 -52.18 15.03 -20.36
N ARG A 36 -50.90 15.31 -20.59
CA ARG A 36 -50.44 16.23 -21.63
C ARG A 36 -50.79 15.77 -23.03
N GLN A 37 -50.63 14.47 -23.34
CA GLN A 37 -50.99 13.92 -24.65
C GLN A 37 -52.51 13.93 -24.85
N ALA A 38 -53.29 13.62 -23.82
CA ALA A 38 -54.76 13.68 -23.89
C ALA A 38 -55.25 15.11 -24.17
N LEU A 39 -54.73 16.12 -23.46
CA LEU A 39 -55.05 17.53 -23.72
C LEU A 39 -54.64 17.97 -25.13
N ARG A 40 -53.45 17.58 -25.59
CA ARG A 40 -52.98 17.86 -26.96
C ARG A 40 -53.87 17.22 -28.02
N TYR A 41 -54.34 15.99 -27.78
CA TYR A 41 -55.27 15.30 -28.68
C TYR A 41 -56.60 16.04 -28.74
N ILE A 42 -57.19 16.37 -27.59
CA ILE A 42 -58.48 17.08 -27.50
C ILE A 42 -58.41 18.42 -28.24
N ILE A 43 -57.35 19.20 -28.02
CA ILE A 43 -57.17 20.52 -28.68
C ILE A 43 -57.03 20.39 -30.20
N ARG A 44 -56.41 19.33 -30.70
CA ARG A 44 -56.16 19.12 -32.14
C ARG A 44 -57.28 18.40 -32.86
N ASN A 45 -58.19 17.76 -32.13
CA ASN A 45 -59.24 16.96 -32.72
C ASN A 45 -60.43 17.84 -33.13
N THR A 46 -60.56 18.10 -34.43
CA THR A 46 -61.63 18.92 -35.02
C THR A 46 -62.98 18.24 -35.09
N THR A 47 -63.07 16.94 -34.77
CA THR A 47 -64.36 16.22 -34.72
C THR A 47 -65.06 16.37 -33.36
N LEU A 48 -64.39 16.97 -32.37
CA LEU A 48 -64.99 17.23 -31.06
C LEU A 48 -65.86 18.51 -31.08
N PRO A 49 -66.90 18.59 -30.22
CA PRO A 49 -67.76 19.78 -30.14
C PRO A 49 -66.97 21.05 -29.75
N GLN A 50 -67.27 22.20 -30.37
CA GLN A 50 -66.58 23.47 -30.12
C GLN A 50 -66.68 24.00 -28.67
N ARG A 51 -67.66 23.52 -27.90
CA ARG A 51 -67.80 23.77 -26.47
C ARG A 51 -67.89 22.45 -25.74
N LEU A 52 -66.75 21.95 -25.30
CA LEU A 52 -66.72 20.93 -24.26
C LEU A 52 -67.20 21.57 -22.94
N PRO A 53 -67.90 20.84 -22.05
CA PRO A 53 -68.30 21.33 -20.73
C PRO A 53 -67.11 21.70 -19.81
N PHE A 54 -65.90 21.42 -20.28
CA PHE A 54 -64.63 21.79 -19.68
C PHE A 54 -63.79 22.48 -20.77
N ASP A 55 -63.39 23.73 -20.54
CA ASP A 55 -62.53 24.46 -21.48
C ASP A 55 -61.06 24.00 -21.30
N PRO A 56 -60.50 23.23 -22.25
CA PRO A 56 -59.13 22.73 -22.16
C PRO A 56 -58.11 23.88 -22.28
N SER A 57 -58.50 25.01 -22.88
CA SER A 57 -57.66 26.19 -23.02
C SER A 57 -57.63 27.05 -21.75
N ALA A 58 -58.71 27.04 -20.94
CA ALA A 58 -58.76 27.71 -19.65
C ALA A 58 -57.97 26.96 -18.57
N THR A 59 -58.02 25.64 -18.53
CA THR A 59 -57.22 24.80 -17.61
C THR A 59 -55.74 24.69 -17.98
N SER A 60 -55.40 25.04 -19.23
CA SER A 60 -54.03 25.25 -19.69
C SER A 60 -53.35 26.47 -19.04
N SER A 61 -54.09 27.45 -18.52
CA SER A 61 -53.49 28.71 -18.03
C SER A 61 -52.90 28.59 -16.61
N THR A 62 -53.41 27.68 -15.78
CA THR A 62 -52.95 27.43 -14.41
C THR A 62 -51.83 26.38 -14.32
N SER A 63 -51.54 25.68 -15.42
CA SER A 63 -50.50 24.65 -15.48
C SER A 63 -49.47 24.97 -16.57
N ASN A 64 -48.67 26.02 -16.33
CA ASN A 64 -47.46 26.34 -17.11
C ASN A 64 -46.46 25.15 -17.24
N LEU A 65 -46.72 24.03 -16.58
CA LEU A 65 -45.93 22.80 -16.62
C LEU A 65 -46.47 21.76 -17.61
N VAL A 66 -47.78 21.78 -17.90
CA VAL A 66 -48.44 20.76 -18.74
C VAL A 66 -48.38 21.16 -20.22
N THR A 67 -48.45 22.45 -20.57
CA THR A 67 -48.44 22.89 -21.98
C THR A 67 -47.10 23.42 -22.49
N ALA A 68 -46.21 23.89 -21.61
CA ALA A 68 -44.88 24.33 -22.02
C ALA A 68 -44.12 23.16 -22.68
N GLU A 69 -43.45 23.42 -23.81
CA GLU A 69 -42.39 22.55 -24.26
C GLU A 69 -41.29 22.57 -23.20
N LEU A 70 -41.32 21.57 -22.30
CA LEU A 70 -40.23 21.31 -21.39
C LEU A 70 -38.98 21.02 -22.23
N LYS A 71 -38.15 22.04 -22.45
CA LYS A 71 -36.82 21.89 -23.05
C LYS A 71 -35.98 21.04 -22.10
N MET A 72 -35.94 19.75 -22.40
CA MET A 72 -35.02 18.77 -21.84
C MET A 72 -33.73 18.85 -22.65
N PHE A 73 -32.60 18.94 -21.95
CA PHE A 73 -31.28 18.99 -22.56
C PHE A 73 -30.60 17.63 -22.40
N ARG A 74 -29.93 17.18 -23.45
CA ARG A 74 -29.00 16.05 -23.33
C ARG A 74 -27.63 16.60 -22.97
N GLN A 75 -27.06 16.14 -21.87
CA GLN A 75 -25.66 16.46 -21.57
C GLN A 75 -24.76 15.84 -22.63
N ARG A 76 -23.92 16.67 -23.24
CA ARG A 76 -22.88 16.24 -24.18
C ARG A 76 -21.57 16.04 -23.42
N LEU A 77 -20.71 15.17 -23.92
CA LEU A 77 -19.37 14.93 -23.37
C LEU A 77 -18.56 16.23 -23.28
N GLU A 78 -18.71 17.12 -24.26
CA GLU A 78 -18.10 18.46 -24.30
C GLU A 78 -18.48 19.35 -23.11
N GLY A 79 -19.63 19.08 -22.47
CA GLY A 79 -20.13 19.81 -21.31
C GLY A 79 -19.65 19.26 -19.96
N LEU A 80 -18.81 18.23 -19.96
CA LEU A 80 -18.19 17.70 -18.76
C LEU A 80 -17.01 18.59 -18.31
N PRO A 81 -16.71 18.64 -17.00
CA PRO A 81 -15.55 19.38 -16.51
C PRO A 81 -14.26 18.81 -17.12
N LYS A 82 -13.40 19.67 -17.67
CA LYS A 82 -12.09 19.24 -18.17
C LYS A 82 -11.28 18.61 -17.04
N ASP A 83 -10.51 17.58 -17.37
CA ASP A 83 -9.58 16.97 -16.42
C ASP A 83 -8.51 18.01 -16.00
N PRO A 84 -8.18 18.14 -14.71
CA PRO A 84 -7.10 19.01 -14.28
C PRO A 84 -5.78 18.59 -14.88
N VAL A 85 -4.93 19.58 -15.17
CA VAL A 85 -3.57 19.37 -15.68
C VAL A 85 -2.60 20.13 -14.77
N PHE A 86 -1.61 19.40 -14.26
CA PHE A 86 -0.52 19.95 -13.46
C PHE A 86 0.79 19.50 -14.08
N ASP A 87 1.64 20.46 -14.43
CA ASP A 87 2.98 20.15 -14.92
C ASP A 87 3.82 19.56 -13.79
N ALA A 88 4.55 18.48 -14.07
CA ALA A 88 5.52 17.89 -13.14
C ALA A 88 6.80 18.75 -13.03
N ASP A 89 6.62 19.94 -12.47
CA ASP A 89 7.66 20.95 -12.26
C ASP A 89 7.44 21.60 -10.88
N LEU A 90 8.43 21.50 -9.97
CA LEU A 90 8.28 21.99 -8.61
C LEU A 90 7.96 23.49 -8.58
N THR A 91 8.64 24.28 -9.40
CA THR A 91 8.46 25.73 -9.42
C THR A 91 7.06 26.11 -9.91
N LYS A 92 6.56 25.44 -10.96
CA LYS A 92 5.18 25.65 -11.43
C LYS A 92 4.13 25.18 -10.43
N LEU A 93 4.45 24.17 -9.61
CA LEU A 93 3.60 23.70 -8.52
C LEU A 93 3.65 24.60 -7.27
N GLY A 94 4.55 25.58 -7.24
CA GLY A 94 4.73 26.52 -6.12
C GLY A 94 5.71 26.03 -5.04
N PHE A 95 6.58 25.07 -5.35
CA PHE A 95 7.51 24.44 -4.42
C PHE A 95 8.97 24.54 -4.86
N LYS A 96 9.88 24.32 -3.91
CA LYS A 96 11.32 24.14 -4.13
C LYS A 96 11.84 23.02 -3.23
N CYS A 97 12.89 22.33 -3.68
CA CYS A 97 13.65 21.43 -2.82
C CYS A 97 14.77 22.22 -2.15
N THR A 98 14.89 22.14 -0.82
CA THR A 98 15.96 22.77 -0.06
C THR A 98 17.27 21.98 -0.17
N PRO A 99 18.43 22.59 0.16
CA PRO A 99 19.68 21.85 0.28
C PRO A 99 19.66 20.73 1.34
N SER A 100 18.77 20.80 2.34
CA SER A 100 18.54 19.73 3.31
C SER A 100 17.65 18.60 2.77
N GLY A 101 17.13 18.73 1.54
CA GLY A 101 16.25 17.73 0.92
C GLY A 101 14.78 17.84 1.30
N GLN A 102 14.34 18.93 1.90
CA GLN A 102 12.93 19.19 2.22
C GLN A 102 12.21 19.85 1.03
N PHE A 103 10.93 19.54 0.85
CA PHE A 103 10.10 20.15 -0.20
C PHE A 103 9.16 21.17 0.42
N VAL A 104 9.46 22.45 0.23
CA VAL A 104 8.75 23.57 0.87
C VAL A 104 8.11 24.47 -0.18
N LYS A 105 7.05 25.20 0.19
CA LYS A 105 6.46 26.21 -0.70
C LYS A 105 7.47 27.33 -0.96
N ILE A 106 7.44 27.91 -2.16
CA ILE A 106 8.36 28.99 -2.55
C ILE A 106 8.11 30.26 -1.73
N ASN A 107 6.84 30.61 -1.57
CA ASN A 107 6.41 31.85 -0.90
C ASN A 107 6.26 31.69 0.63
N GLU A 108 6.14 30.45 1.10
CA GLU A 108 5.95 30.10 2.52
C GLU A 108 6.93 28.97 2.87
N PRO A 109 8.21 29.25 3.14
CA PRO A 109 9.23 28.20 3.28
C PRO A 109 9.06 27.28 4.50
N GLU A 110 8.20 27.64 5.45
CA GLU A 110 7.84 26.82 6.62
C GLU A 110 6.71 25.82 6.32
N GLU A 111 6.08 25.97 5.15
CA GLU A 111 4.91 25.22 4.75
C GLU A 111 5.27 24.12 3.74
N PHE A 112 4.60 22.98 3.91
CA PHE A 112 4.87 21.74 3.20
C PHE A 112 3.79 21.43 2.15
N PHE A 113 3.89 20.27 1.51
CA PHE A 113 2.85 19.81 0.58
C PHE A 113 1.54 19.52 1.31
N ASP A 114 0.48 20.21 0.89
CA ASP A 114 -0.89 19.94 1.31
C ASP A 114 -1.64 19.18 0.20
N PHE A 115 -2.13 17.99 0.55
CA PHE A 115 -2.94 17.16 -0.34
C PHE A 115 -4.32 17.77 -0.58
N PHE A 116 -4.97 18.30 0.47
CA PHE A 116 -6.34 18.81 0.40
C PHE A 116 -6.39 20.28 0.01
N PHE A 117 -5.64 20.64 -1.02
CA PHE A 117 -5.57 22.03 -1.49
C PHE A 117 -6.88 22.53 -2.13
N THR A 118 -7.76 21.59 -2.52
CA THR A 118 -9.14 21.87 -2.93
C THR A 118 -10.09 20.85 -2.32
N ASP A 119 -11.39 21.14 -2.34
CA ASP A 119 -12.44 20.17 -2.01
C ASP A 119 -12.65 19.09 -3.10
N ASN A 120 -11.91 19.14 -4.21
CA ASN A 120 -12.06 18.20 -5.31
C ASN A 120 -10.94 17.15 -5.31
N ALA A 121 -11.32 15.91 -4.98
CA ALA A 121 -10.41 14.78 -4.93
C ALA A 121 -9.61 14.59 -6.23
N ARG A 122 -10.21 14.79 -7.40
CA ARG A 122 -9.52 14.61 -8.69
C ARG A 122 -8.41 15.64 -8.89
N TRP A 123 -8.61 16.89 -8.50
CA TRP A 123 -7.58 17.93 -8.57
C TRP A 123 -6.43 17.61 -7.62
N ASN A 124 -6.76 17.20 -6.40
CA ASN A 124 -5.79 16.81 -5.38
C ASN A 124 -4.95 15.61 -5.84
N GLU A 125 -5.57 14.59 -6.42
CA GLU A 125 -4.89 13.40 -6.97
C GLU A 125 -3.90 13.75 -8.09
N VAL A 126 -4.33 14.52 -9.10
CA VAL A 126 -3.46 14.85 -10.24
C VAL A 126 -2.32 15.79 -9.81
N ARG A 127 -2.60 16.77 -8.93
CA ARG A 127 -1.55 17.63 -8.37
C ARG A 127 -0.55 16.84 -7.54
N LYS A 128 -1.03 15.89 -6.72
CA LYS A 128 -0.19 15.00 -5.93
C LYS A 128 0.73 14.18 -6.83
N GLU A 129 0.22 13.56 -7.89
CA GLU A 129 1.06 12.77 -8.80
C GLU A 129 2.09 13.65 -9.54
N ALA A 130 1.73 14.86 -9.96
CA ALA A 130 2.68 15.80 -10.57
C ALA A 130 3.81 16.16 -9.59
N PHE A 131 3.47 16.38 -8.31
CA PHE A 131 4.45 16.62 -7.25
C PHE A 131 5.31 15.38 -6.97
N HIS A 132 4.70 14.20 -6.84
CA HIS A 132 5.40 12.93 -6.63
C HIS A 132 6.36 12.62 -7.78
N ALA A 133 6.02 12.97 -9.02
CA ALA A 133 6.91 12.85 -10.17
C ALA A 133 8.17 13.71 -10.04
N CYS A 134 8.04 14.94 -9.51
CA CYS A 134 9.20 15.77 -9.17
C CYS A 134 10.06 15.16 -8.07
N VAL A 135 9.43 14.67 -7.00
CA VAL A 135 10.12 13.98 -5.90
C VAL A 135 10.93 12.79 -6.41
N ARG A 136 10.33 11.92 -7.22
CA ARG A 136 11.02 10.73 -7.77
C ARG A 136 12.21 11.12 -8.64
N ARG A 137 12.10 12.21 -9.41
CA ARG A 137 13.23 12.74 -10.21
C ARG A 137 14.38 13.18 -9.32
N GLU A 138 14.11 13.95 -8.26
CA GLU A 138 15.11 14.37 -7.28
C GLU A 138 15.76 13.17 -6.58
N LEU A 139 14.95 12.20 -6.15
CA LEU A 139 15.40 10.94 -5.53
C LEU A 139 16.39 10.19 -6.42
N TYR A 140 16.01 9.92 -7.67
CA TYR A 140 16.86 9.18 -8.59
C TYR A 140 18.12 9.97 -8.97
N GLN A 141 18.07 11.30 -9.00
CA GLN A 141 19.27 12.13 -9.21
C GLN A 141 20.25 11.97 -8.04
N ARG A 142 19.79 12.02 -6.79
CA ARG A 142 20.65 11.84 -5.61
C ARG A 142 21.25 10.43 -5.56
N LEU A 143 20.43 9.40 -5.77
CA LEU A 143 20.89 8.00 -5.82
C LEU A 143 21.88 7.75 -6.97
N ALA A 144 21.70 8.41 -8.13
CA ALA A 144 22.64 8.31 -9.23
C ALA A 144 24.03 8.88 -8.91
N THR A 145 24.13 9.94 -8.11
CA THR A 145 25.41 10.47 -7.59
C THR A 145 26.14 9.42 -6.73
N ALA A 146 25.37 8.59 -6.02
CA ALA A 146 25.84 7.42 -5.30
C ALA A 146 26.15 6.21 -6.19
N ASN A 147 26.06 6.32 -7.51
CA ASN A 147 26.14 5.22 -8.47
C ASN A 147 25.12 4.09 -8.22
N ILE A 148 23.96 4.43 -7.65
CA ILE A 148 22.81 3.53 -7.54
C ILE A 148 21.89 3.84 -8.71
N ARG A 149 21.70 2.87 -9.60
CA ARG A 149 21.00 3.06 -10.88
C ARG A 149 19.93 2.01 -11.10
N PRO A 150 18.93 2.30 -11.97
CA PRO A 150 17.95 1.30 -12.35
C PRO A 150 18.58 0.10 -13.07
N LEU A 151 18.16 -1.10 -12.70
CA LEU A 151 18.25 -2.33 -13.49
C LEU A 151 16.82 -2.73 -13.88
N TYR A 152 16.56 -2.84 -15.18
CA TYR A 152 15.23 -3.08 -15.71
C TYR A 152 14.98 -4.58 -15.93
N LEU A 153 13.93 -5.10 -15.29
CA LEU A 153 13.47 -6.47 -15.36
C LEU A 153 12.36 -6.62 -16.42
N PRO A 154 12.23 -7.77 -17.10
CA PRO A 154 13.05 -8.97 -16.96
C PRO A 154 14.34 -8.96 -17.80
N GLN A 155 14.58 -7.91 -18.59
CA GLN A 155 15.69 -7.84 -19.56
C GLN A 155 17.07 -7.77 -18.88
N LEU A 156 17.13 -7.44 -17.59
CA LEU A 156 18.34 -7.19 -16.82
C LEU A 156 19.25 -6.14 -17.49
N SER A 157 18.63 -5.07 -17.99
CA SER A 157 19.29 -3.97 -18.69
C SER A 157 19.46 -2.75 -17.81
N ILE A 158 20.59 -2.05 -17.93
CA ILE A 158 20.81 -0.73 -17.29
C ILE A 158 20.15 0.41 -18.07
N GLU A 159 19.90 0.19 -19.36
CA GLU A 159 19.15 1.12 -20.21
C GLU A 159 17.68 0.76 -20.19
N ARG A 160 16.83 1.79 -20.18
CA ARG A 160 15.39 1.59 -20.17
C ARG A 160 14.93 0.94 -21.47
N PRO A 161 14.27 -0.23 -21.43
CA PRO A 161 13.71 -0.84 -22.63
C PRO A 161 12.70 0.08 -23.32
N VAL A 162 12.67 0.02 -24.65
CA VAL A 162 11.78 0.82 -25.50
C VAL A 162 10.65 -0.06 -26.01
N GLN A 163 9.40 0.31 -25.72
CA GLN A 163 8.20 -0.43 -26.15
C GLN A 163 8.11 -1.88 -25.64
N GLU A 164 8.91 -2.24 -24.65
CA GLU A 164 8.85 -3.53 -23.98
C GLU A 164 8.45 -3.35 -22.51
N PRO A 165 7.50 -4.15 -21.99
CA PRO A 165 7.16 -4.15 -20.57
C PRO A 165 8.37 -4.39 -19.68
N HIS A 166 8.57 -3.49 -18.72
CA HIS A 166 9.70 -3.55 -17.81
C HIS A 166 9.42 -2.91 -16.44
N LEU A 167 10.12 -3.39 -15.42
CA LEU A 167 10.08 -2.84 -14.06
C LEU A 167 11.50 -2.45 -13.60
N PRO A 168 11.70 -1.29 -12.96
CA PRO A 168 12.99 -0.95 -12.38
C PRO A 168 13.14 -1.56 -10.98
N ILE A 169 14.33 -2.11 -10.69
CA ILE A 169 14.90 -2.16 -9.34
C ILE A 169 16.10 -1.21 -9.30
N LEU A 170 16.57 -0.80 -8.13
CA LEU A 170 17.80 -0.03 -8.01
C LEU A 170 18.94 -0.92 -7.53
N VAL A 171 20.11 -0.79 -8.16
CA VAL A 171 21.31 -1.53 -7.78
C VAL A 171 22.48 -0.57 -7.66
N SER A 172 23.30 -0.72 -6.63
CA SER A 172 24.65 -0.17 -6.60
C SER A 172 25.41 -0.71 -7.81
N ASN A 173 26.16 0.14 -8.51
CA ASN A 173 27.15 -0.22 -9.53
C ASN A 173 26.79 -1.49 -10.35
N PRO A 174 26.19 -1.38 -11.54
CA PRO A 174 25.74 -2.53 -12.33
C PRO A 174 26.86 -3.46 -12.89
N GLY A 175 28.05 -3.45 -12.27
CA GLY A 175 29.08 -4.48 -12.38
C GLY A 175 29.08 -5.42 -11.16
N VAL A 176 30.25 -5.85 -10.68
CA VAL A 176 30.36 -6.79 -9.54
C VAL A 176 30.06 -6.05 -8.24
N LEU A 177 28.97 -6.46 -7.56
CA LEU A 177 28.68 -5.99 -6.20
C LEU A 177 29.77 -6.41 -5.23
N SER A 178 29.93 -5.64 -4.14
CA SER A 178 30.85 -5.97 -3.06
C SER A 178 30.44 -7.25 -2.31
N LYS A 179 31.35 -7.78 -1.47
CA LYS A 179 31.12 -8.99 -0.67
C LYS A 179 29.98 -8.87 0.34
N HIS A 180 29.50 -7.66 0.62
CA HIS A 180 28.39 -7.40 1.53
C HIS A 180 27.32 -6.61 0.79
N VAL A 181 26.15 -7.22 0.64
CA VAL A 181 25.03 -6.66 -0.11
C VAL A 181 23.82 -6.51 0.80
N VAL A 182 23.34 -5.27 0.95
CA VAL A 182 22.08 -4.97 1.61
C VAL A 182 20.96 -5.01 0.59
N VAL A 183 19.95 -5.84 0.83
CA VAL A 183 18.77 -6.00 -0.04
C VAL A 183 17.57 -5.39 0.67
N ILE A 184 16.95 -4.37 0.08
CA ILE A 184 15.77 -3.70 0.63
C ILE A 184 14.55 -4.05 -0.22
N VAL A 185 13.54 -4.64 0.42
CA VAL A 185 12.25 -4.95 -0.22
C VAL A 185 11.20 -4.00 0.32
N ASN A 186 10.77 -3.04 -0.52
CA ASN A 186 9.74 -2.05 -0.17
C ASN A 186 8.36 -2.69 0.04
N GLU A 187 7.43 -1.91 0.58
CA GLU A 187 6.00 -2.25 0.68
C GLU A 187 5.25 -2.05 -0.66
N ARG A 188 4.08 -2.70 -0.81
CA ARG A 188 3.26 -2.66 -2.04
C ARG A 188 2.57 -1.34 -2.40
N VAL A 189 2.66 -0.31 -1.55
CA VAL A 189 1.92 0.95 -1.78
C VAL A 189 2.81 2.13 -2.14
N GLN A 190 4.13 2.04 -1.91
CA GLN A 190 5.06 3.13 -2.18
C GLN A 190 5.72 2.99 -3.55
N ASP A 191 6.26 4.11 -4.03
CA ASP A 191 7.16 4.10 -5.18
C ASP A 191 8.55 3.58 -4.78
N LEU A 192 9.33 3.15 -5.77
CA LEU A 192 10.64 2.52 -5.55
C LEU A 192 11.58 3.43 -4.77
N ALA A 193 12.15 2.89 -3.70
CA ALA A 193 13.06 3.57 -2.77
C ALA A 193 12.42 4.70 -1.93
N ILE A 194 11.09 4.79 -1.86
CA ILE A 194 10.36 5.69 -0.97
C ILE A 194 9.77 4.87 0.19
N TRP A 195 9.98 5.33 1.42
CA TRP A 195 9.40 4.71 2.63
C TRP A 195 8.02 5.28 2.93
N SER A 196 7.88 6.61 2.82
CA SER A 196 6.62 7.28 3.10
C SER A 196 6.59 8.66 2.49
N TYR A 197 5.65 8.89 1.59
CA TYR A 197 5.35 10.24 1.11
C TYR A 197 4.90 11.19 2.23
N ARG A 198 4.32 10.68 3.33
CA ARG A 198 3.90 11.55 4.45
C ARG A 198 5.11 12.16 5.16
N ILE A 199 6.17 11.38 5.36
CA ILE A 199 7.42 11.85 5.98
C ILE A 199 8.21 12.68 4.95
N LEU A 200 8.29 12.19 3.71
CA LEU A 200 9.04 12.83 2.63
C LEU A 200 8.56 14.23 2.34
N CYS A 201 7.24 14.41 2.28
CA CYS A 201 6.62 15.68 1.95
C CYS A 201 6.52 16.65 3.14
N ARG A 202 7.14 16.32 4.28
CA ARG A 202 7.13 17.10 5.54
C ARG A 202 8.56 17.37 6.02
N GLN A 203 8.75 17.55 7.33
CA GLN A 203 10.04 17.89 7.96
C GLN A 203 11.15 16.87 7.66
N GLY A 204 10.83 15.57 7.57
CA GLY A 204 11.83 14.52 7.29
C GLY A 204 12.45 14.60 5.89
N GLY A 205 11.74 15.21 4.93
CA GLY A 205 12.25 15.42 3.59
C GLY A 205 12.67 14.12 2.88
N ILE A 206 13.47 14.26 1.83
CA ILE A 206 13.92 13.11 1.04
C ILE A 206 14.85 12.18 1.82
N ASN A 207 15.56 12.67 2.84
CA ASN A 207 16.51 11.85 3.58
C ASN A 207 15.80 10.83 4.46
N ASP A 208 14.78 11.25 5.21
CA ASP A 208 14.04 10.36 6.10
C ASP A 208 12.89 9.66 5.39
N GLY A 209 12.30 10.27 4.35
CA GLY A 209 11.19 9.67 3.62
C GLY A 209 11.58 8.66 2.54
N SER A 210 12.87 8.45 2.29
CA SER A 210 13.37 7.61 1.19
C SER A 210 14.73 6.95 1.49
N ALA A 211 15.21 6.13 0.56
CA ALA A 211 16.49 5.44 0.67
C ALA A 211 17.74 6.35 0.65
N VAL A 212 17.59 7.65 0.41
CA VAL A 212 18.73 8.57 0.40
C VAL A 212 19.45 8.59 1.75
N GLY A 213 18.73 8.83 2.85
CA GLY A 213 19.33 8.85 4.19
C GLY A 213 19.89 7.49 4.59
N PHE A 214 19.20 6.42 4.22
CA PHE A 214 19.65 5.04 4.44
C PHE A 214 21.01 4.78 3.78
N VAL A 215 21.15 5.10 2.49
CA VAL A 215 22.38 4.86 1.73
C VAL A 215 23.56 5.68 2.25
N ASP A 216 23.29 6.93 2.66
CA ASP A 216 24.31 7.78 3.26
C ASP A 216 24.86 7.14 4.55
N HIS A 217 23.95 6.72 5.43
CA HIS A 217 24.30 6.11 6.71
C HIS A 217 24.96 4.73 6.56
N LEU A 218 24.46 3.89 5.65
CA LEU A 218 25.03 2.57 5.33
C LEU A 218 26.54 2.66 5.08
N ARG A 219 26.99 3.68 4.34
CA ARG A 219 28.42 3.84 4.01
C ARG A 219 29.23 4.29 5.21
N SER A 220 28.72 5.20 6.02
CA SER A 220 29.43 5.65 7.23
C SER A 220 29.57 4.53 8.25
N VAL A 221 28.49 3.76 8.46
CA VAL A 221 28.49 2.60 9.36
C VAL A 221 29.54 1.60 8.91
N PHE A 222 29.55 1.16 7.66
CA PHE A 222 30.51 0.14 7.20
C PHE A 222 31.96 0.63 7.08
N LYS A 223 32.20 1.95 7.01
CA LYS A 223 33.55 2.53 7.10
C LYS A 223 34.09 2.65 8.52
N GLY A 224 33.25 2.48 9.54
CA GLY A 224 33.65 2.72 10.93
C GLY A 224 33.81 4.18 11.28
N GLU A 225 33.19 5.08 10.53
CA GLU A 225 33.12 6.49 10.89
C GLU A 225 32.11 6.63 12.05
N GLU A 226 32.48 7.35 13.11
CA GLU A 226 31.50 7.76 14.14
C GLU A 226 30.45 8.67 13.48
N VAL A 227 29.23 8.16 13.34
CA VAL A 227 28.10 8.98 12.91
C VAL A 227 27.63 9.76 14.13
N LEU A 228 28.01 11.04 14.22
CA LEU A 228 27.42 11.94 15.22
C LEU A 228 25.91 11.99 14.97
N ALA A 229 25.14 11.47 15.94
CA ALA A 229 23.71 11.21 15.84
C ALA A 229 22.85 12.43 15.43
N ASP A 230 23.38 13.65 15.60
CA ASP A 230 22.66 14.93 15.44
C ASP A 230 23.36 15.94 14.52
N SER A 231 24.20 15.53 13.55
CA SER A 231 24.70 16.51 12.57
C SER A 231 23.53 17.00 11.69
N PRO A 232 23.14 18.30 11.73
CA PRO A 232 21.92 18.80 11.06
C PRO A 232 22.04 18.91 9.53
N THR A 233 23.02 18.25 8.91
CA THR A 233 23.48 18.59 7.57
C THR A 233 23.95 17.36 6.79
N SER A 234 23.18 16.27 6.78
CA SER A 234 23.16 15.49 5.54
C SER A 234 22.43 16.36 4.51
N THR A 235 23.19 16.97 3.60
CA THR A 235 22.63 17.74 2.48
C THR A 235 21.80 16.87 1.52
N GLY A 236 21.67 15.57 1.84
CA GLY A 236 21.17 14.50 0.98
C GLY A 236 21.95 14.37 -0.33
N ILE A 237 23.11 15.02 -0.43
CA ILE A 237 24.06 14.84 -1.52
C ILE A 237 24.90 13.62 -1.16
N LEU A 238 24.62 12.51 -1.84
CA LEU A 238 25.35 11.28 -1.62
C LEU A 238 26.75 11.38 -2.22
N LYS A 239 27.75 10.94 -1.44
CA LYS A 239 29.15 10.84 -1.91
C LYS A 239 29.27 9.74 -2.98
N THR A 240 30.27 9.84 -3.86
CA THR A 240 30.59 8.75 -4.79
C THR A 240 31.15 7.55 -4.02
N PRO A 241 30.71 6.32 -4.32
CA PRO A 241 31.16 5.14 -3.59
C PRO A 241 32.62 4.79 -3.90
N ASN A 242 33.32 4.19 -2.94
CA ASN A 242 34.55 3.46 -3.20
C ASN A 242 34.20 2.00 -3.55
N ALA A 243 34.45 1.60 -4.79
CA ALA A 243 33.98 0.35 -5.38
C ALA A 243 34.45 -0.94 -4.67
N GLN A 244 35.49 -0.86 -3.84
CA GLN A 244 36.11 -2.05 -3.21
C GLN A 244 35.82 -2.20 -1.71
N SER A 245 35.45 -1.13 -1.01
CA SER A 245 35.22 -1.14 0.44
C SER A 245 33.75 -0.93 0.84
N ASP A 246 32.97 -0.26 -0.01
CA ASP A 246 31.63 0.17 0.38
C ASP A 246 30.63 -0.98 0.19
N PRO A 247 29.70 -1.20 1.14
CA PRO A 247 28.63 -2.18 0.99
C PRO A 247 27.76 -1.81 -0.22
N SER A 248 27.30 -2.82 -0.93
CA SER A 248 26.40 -2.65 -2.07
C SER A 248 24.95 -2.67 -1.61
N VAL A 249 24.06 -1.99 -2.33
CA VAL A 249 22.63 -2.02 -2.05
C VAL A 249 21.84 -2.45 -3.29
N ILE A 250 20.82 -3.28 -3.08
CA ILE A 250 19.77 -3.58 -4.04
C ILE A 250 18.45 -3.16 -3.41
N ILE A 251 17.64 -2.39 -4.13
CA ILE A 251 16.32 -1.95 -3.69
C ILE A 251 15.31 -2.42 -4.73
N LEU A 252 14.37 -3.28 -4.32
CA LEU A 252 13.26 -3.71 -5.15
C LEU A 252 11.92 -3.26 -4.57
N ASN A 253 10.91 -3.14 -5.42
CA ASN A 253 9.63 -2.54 -5.05
C ASN A 253 8.42 -3.33 -5.58
N PRO A 254 7.74 -4.08 -4.71
CA PRO A 254 6.43 -4.67 -4.99
C PRO A 254 5.29 -3.66 -5.24
N GLY A 255 5.49 -2.35 -4.97
CA GLY A 255 4.47 -1.33 -5.19
C GLY A 255 4.31 -0.84 -6.62
N GLN A 256 5.30 -1.07 -7.48
CA GLN A 256 5.28 -0.60 -8.87
C GLN A 256 5.23 -1.76 -9.87
N LEU A 257 4.21 -2.62 -9.80
CA LEU A 257 4.06 -3.77 -10.70
C LEU A 257 3.16 -3.52 -11.91
N LEU A 258 2.53 -2.33 -12.00
CA LEU A 258 1.70 -1.95 -13.14
C LEU A 258 2.52 -1.28 -14.22
N TYR A 259 2.53 -1.83 -15.43
CA TYR A 259 3.24 -1.27 -16.57
C TYR A 259 2.33 -0.43 -17.48
N SER A 260 2.74 0.81 -17.72
CA SER A 260 2.09 1.71 -18.68
C SER A 260 2.85 1.77 -19.98
N HIS A 261 2.25 1.22 -21.04
CA HIS A 261 2.72 1.39 -22.42
C HIS A 261 2.73 2.85 -22.85
N ARG A 262 1.76 3.65 -22.40
CA ARG A 262 1.65 5.08 -22.74
C ARG A 262 2.85 5.89 -22.21
N PHE A 263 3.31 5.57 -21.01
CA PHE A 263 4.41 6.30 -20.37
C PHE A 263 5.75 5.55 -20.41
N ASN A 264 5.77 4.35 -21.01
CA ASN A 264 6.92 3.45 -21.05
C ASN A 264 7.59 3.30 -19.67
N ARG A 265 6.80 3.01 -18.63
CA ARG A 265 7.28 2.87 -17.25
C ARG A 265 6.33 2.07 -16.35
N ALA A 266 6.90 1.52 -15.29
CA ALA A 266 6.18 0.96 -14.15
C ALA A 266 5.55 2.05 -13.26
N LEU A 267 4.46 1.71 -12.58
CA LEU A 267 3.63 2.62 -11.80
C LEU A 267 3.01 1.91 -10.59
N THR A 268 2.77 2.67 -9.53
CA THR A 268 1.86 2.27 -8.45
C THR A 268 0.41 2.38 -8.91
N TYR A 269 -0.50 1.73 -8.18
CA TYR A 269 -1.93 1.93 -8.37
C TYR A 269 -2.35 3.40 -8.16
N ALA A 270 -1.75 4.09 -7.19
CA ALA A 270 -2.00 5.51 -6.95
C ALA A 270 -1.61 6.39 -8.16
N SER A 271 -0.44 6.15 -8.76
CA SER A 271 -0.03 6.85 -9.98
C SER A 271 -0.90 6.48 -11.19
N TRP A 272 -1.41 5.25 -11.24
CA TRP A 272 -2.37 4.83 -12.27
C TRP A 272 -3.69 5.60 -12.16
N GLN A 273 -4.23 5.77 -10.95
CA GLN A 273 -5.46 6.55 -10.71
C GLN A 273 -5.34 8.01 -11.15
N ALA A 274 -4.13 8.58 -11.10
CA ALA A 274 -3.84 9.93 -11.54
C ALA A 274 -3.70 10.10 -13.07
N PHE A 275 -3.91 9.05 -13.88
CA PHE A 275 -3.81 9.14 -15.34
C PHE A 275 -4.68 10.24 -15.93
N PRO A 276 -4.19 10.98 -16.95
CA PRO A 276 -5.02 11.94 -17.67
C PRO A 276 -6.27 11.27 -18.25
N ARG A 277 -7.42 11.90 -18.02
CA ARG A 277 -8.74 11.43 -18.45
C ARG A 277 -9.36 12.43 -19.43
N GLU A 278 -10.37 12.00 -20.19
CA GLU A 278 -11.08 12.88 -21.12
C GLU A 278 -11.84 14.01 -20.39
N SER A 279 -12.23 13.78 -19.15
CA SER A 279 -12.89 14.75 -18.27
C SER A 279 -12.59 14.40 -16.82
N ALA A 280 -12.74 15.35 -15.90
CA ALA A 280 -12.46 15.14 -14.47
C ALA A 280 -13.38 14.10 -13.80
N VAL A 281 -14.45 13.67 -14.47
CA VAL A 281 -15.43 12.71 -13.96
C VAL A 281 -15.43 11.40 -14.72
N HIS A 282 -14.57 11.25 -15.73
CA HIS A 282 -14.39 9.97 -16.38
C HIS A 282 -13.68 9.00 -15.43
N GLU A 283 -13.96 7.71 -15.63
CA GLU A 283 -13.27 6.64 -14.94
C GLU A 283 -11.79 6.61 -15.30
N THR A 284 -10.98 6.10 -14.37
CA THR A 284 -9.57 5.79 -14.64
C THR A 284 -9.48 4.73 -15.74
N PRO A 285 -8.47 4.79 -16.64
CA PRO A 285 -8.22 3.72 -17.60
C PRO A 285 -8.15 2.35 -16.92
N ARG A 286 -8.84 1.36 -17.50
CA ARG A 286 -8.88 0.00 -16.94
C ARG A 286 -7.50 -0.65 -16.99
N ILE A 287 -7.17 -1.39 -15.94
CA ILE A 287 -5.94 -2.19 -15.88
C ILE A 287 -6.25 -3.55 -16.52
N HIS A 288 -5.54 -3.87 -17.60
CA HIS A 288 -5.57 -5.20 -18.17
C HIS A 288 -4.58 -6.10 -17.41
N PRO A 289 -5.03 -7.24 -16.82
CA PRO A 289 -4.19 -8.06 -15.95
C PRO A 289 -2.92 -8.55 -16.65
N GLU A 290 -3.00 -8.87 -17.95
CA GLU A 290 -1.82 -9.34 -18.69
C GLU A 290 -0.97 -8.25 -19.34
N HIS A 291 -1.59 -7.28 -20.02
CA HIS A 291 -0.88 -6.25 -20.79
C HIS A 291 -0.32 -5.12 -19.92
N ASN A 292 -0.90 -4.86 -18.75
CA ASN A 292 -0.42 -3.83 -17.81
C ASN A 292 0.40 -4.41 -16.67
N THR A 293 0.91 -5.61 -16.80
CA THR A 293 1.89 -6.18 -15.88
C THR A 293 3.04 -6.81 -16.67
N VAL A 294 4.13 -7.12 -15.99
CA VAL A 294 5.33 -7.69 -16.59
C VAL A 294 5.41 -9.18 -16.25
N SER A 295 5.66 -10.01 -17.25
CA SER A 295 5.72 -11.47 -17.05
C SER A 295 6.79 -11.85 -16.01
N GLY A 296 6.46 -12.77 -15.12
CA GLY A 296 7.31 -13.18 -13.99
C GLY A 296 7.44 -12.15 -12.88
N ASN A 297 6.74 -11.01 -12.97
CA ASN A 297 6.74 -9.94 -11.97
C ASN A 297 5.33 -9.34 -11.83
N ARG A 298 4.27 -10.17 -11.87
CA ARG A 298 2.88 -9.67 -11.88
C ARG A 298 2.35 -9.38 -10.48
N LYS A 299 2.92 -10.02 -9.46
CA LYS A 299 2.57 -9.89 -8.03
C LYS A 299 3.84 -9.81 -7.19
N SER A 300 3.69 -9.45 -5.91
CA SER A 300 4.81 -9.24 -4.98
C SER A 300 5.71 -10.46 -4.87
N GLU A 301 5.12 -11.65 -4.72
CA GLU A 301 5.82 -12.92 -4.53
C GLU A 301 6.60 -13.29 -5.79
N GLU A 302 5.99 -13.13 -6.97
CA GLU A 302 6.65 -13.32 -8.25
C GLU A 302 7.84 -12.37 -8.43
N HIS A 303 7.66 -11.08 -8.10
CA HIS A 303 8.70 -10.06 -8.25
C HIS A 303 9.89 -10.32 -7.33
N VAL A 304 9.65 -10.59 -6.04
CA VAL A 304 10.71 -10.94 -5.08
C VAL A 304 11.42 -12.20 -5.54
N LYS A 305 10.67 -13.26 -5.91
CA LYS A 305 11.25 -14.49 -6.44
C LYS A 305 12.06 -14.27 -7.71
N PHE A 306 11.61 -13.41 -8.62
CA PHE A 306 12.34 -13.10 -9.84
C PHE A 306 13.69 -12.46 -9.54
N VAL A 307 13.73 -11.45 -8.66
CA VAL A 307 14.96 -10.76 -8.28
C VAL A 307 15.91 -11.70 -7.55
N PHE A 308 15.42 -12.51 -6.62
CA PHE A 308 16.24 -13.47 -5.88
C PHE A 308 16.89 -14.51 -6.82
N ASN A 309 16.14 -15.05 -7.78
CA ASN A 309 16.67 -16.05 -8.70
C ASN A 309 17.57 -15.46 -9.80
N ASN A 310 17.19 -14.33 -10.40
CA ASN A 310 17.83 -13.84 -11.62
C ASN A 310 18.84 -12.72 -11.39
N VAL A 311 18.80 -12.08 -10.21
CA VAL A 311 19.75 -11.02 -9.83
C VAL A 311 20.62 -11.50 -8.68
N LEU A 312 20.05 -11.85 -7.52
CA LEU A 312 20.86 -12.21 -6.34
C LEU A 312 21.67 -13.49 -6.54
N ASN A 313 21.07 -14.52 -7.14
CA ASN A 313 21.75 -15.78 -7.47
C ASN A 313 22.47 -15.78 -8.82
N ASN A 314 22.71 -14.61 -9.41
CA ASN A 314 23.42 -14.49 -10.67
C ASN A 314 24.82 -13.88 -10.48
N ALA A 315 25.84 -14.71 -10.73
CA ALA A 315 27.26 -14.37 -10.59
C ALA A 315 27.71 -13.16 -11.42
N GLN A 316 26.96 -12.78 -12.45
CA GLN A 316 27.27 -11.58 -13.25
C GLN A 316 26.99 -10.29 -12.49
N TYR A 317 26.06 -10.32 -11.54
CA TYR A 317 25.65 -9.15 -10.76
C TYR A 317 26.18 -9.25 -9.33
N VAL A 318 26.02 -10.40 -8.68
CA VAL A 318 26.40 -10.58 -7.28
C VAL A 318 27.41 -11.70 -7.14
N ASP A 319 28.54 -11.40 -6.50
CA ASP A 319 29.57 -12.40 -6.18
C ASP A 319 28.93 -13.60 -5.45
N PRO A 320 29.13 -14.86 -5.90
CA PRO A 320 28.57 -16.05 -5.27
C PRO A 320 28.86 -16.18 -3.77
N GLU A 321 29.98 -15.65 -3.30
CA GLU A 321 30.39 -15.69 -1.90
C GLU A 321 29.92 -14.45 -1.11
N ALA A 322 29.24 -13.51 -1.77
CA ALA A 322 28.71 -12.33 -1.08
C ALA A 322 27.66 -12.71 -0.04
N GLN A 323 27.78 -12.07 1.12
CA GLN A 323 26.83 -12.12 2.21
C GLN A 323 25.69 -11.11 1.99
N LEU A 324 24.47 -11.57 2.18
CA LEU A 324 23.24 -10.81 1.96
C LEU A 324 22.62 -10.42 3.31
N TYR A 325 22.27 -9.15 3.44
CA TYR A 325 21.58 -8.58 4.60
C TYR A 325 20.24 -8.03 4.12
N ILE A 326 19.13 -8.58 4.58
CA ILE A 326 17.81 -8.25 4.03
C ILE A 326 17.05 -7.34 4.96
N LEU A 327 16.56 -6.21 4.46
CA LEU A 327 15.55 -5.36 5.10
C LEU A 327 14.22 -5.53 4.37
N GLY A 328 13.29 -6.26 4.98
CA GLY A 328 11.92 -6.44 4.49
C GLY A 328 10.96 -5.44 5.13
N ILE A 329 10.29 -4.63 4.33
CA ILE A 329 9.39 -3.58 4.80
C ILE A 329 7.94 -4.02 4.64
N ALA A 330 7.22 -4.18 5.75
CA ALA A 330 5.81 -4.56 5.81
C ALA A 330 5.54 -5.82 4.96
N ASP A 331 4.55 -5.76 4.06
CA ASP A 331 4.17 -6.85 3.17
C ASP A 331 5.29 -7.28 2.19
N GLY A 332 6.24 -6.38 1.91
CA GLY A 332 7.45 -6.73 1.19
C GLY A 332 8.34 -7.70 1.97
N GLY A 333 8.38 -7.56 3.30
CA GLY A 333 9.04 -8.51 4.19
C GLY A 333 8.34 -9.85 4.25
N ASP A 334 7.00 -9.86 4.28
CA ASP A 334 6.23 -11.12 4.23
C ASP A 334 6.48 -11.88 2.93
N SER A 335 6.56 -11.18 1.78
CA SER A 335 6.91 -11.79 0.49
C SER A 335 8.30 -12.44 0.48
N VAL A 336 9.27 -11.89 1.25
CA VAL A 336 10.58 -12.50 1.44
C VAL A 336 10.46 -13.76 2.29
N VAL A 337 9.78 -13.68 3.43
CA VAL A 337 9.61 -14.81 4.35
C VAL A 337 8.92 -15.98 3.65
N GLU A 338 7.87 -15.72 2.86
CA GLU A 338 7.18 -16.74 2.08
C GLU A 338 8.10 -17.42 1.05
N LEU A 339 8.91 -16.64 0.32
CA LEU A 339 9.89 -17.19 -0.61
C LEU A 339 10.92 -18.06 0.12
N LEU A 340 11.47 -17.58 1.23
CA LEU A 340 12.45 -18.34 2.00
C LEU A 340 11.83 -19.60 2.58
N ASN A 341 10.59 -19.56 3.07
CA ASN A 341 9.92 -20.73 3.63
C ASN A 341 9.72 -21.85 2.61
N SER A 342 9.57 -21.50 1.33
CA SER A 342 9.43 -22.47 0.25
C SER A 342 10.76 -22.91 -0.40
N GLU A 343 11.80 -22.08 -0.34
CA GLU A 343 13.04 -22.29 -1.10
C GLU A 343 14.33 -22.02 -0.29
N TRP A 344 14.27 -22.13 1.04
CA TRP A 344 15.38 -21.82 1.95
C TRP A 344 16.74 -22.42 1.54
N PRO A 345 16.83 -23.71 1.14
CA PRO A 345 18.10 -24.31 0.75
C PRO A 345 18.81 -23.62 -0.42
N LYS A 346 18.10 -22.83 -1.24
CA LYS A 346 18.69 -22.09 -2.36
C LYS A 346 19.43 -20.82 -1.92
N TYR A 347 19.11 -20.28 -0.75
CA TYR A 347 19.57 -18.95 -0.30
C TYR A 347 20.31 -18.98 1.03
N CYS A 348 20.12 -20.05 1.83
CA CYS A 348 20.59 -20.14 3.21
C CYS A 348 22.09 -19.92 3.41
N SER A 349 22.92 -20.32 2.44
CA SER A 349 24.38 -20.18 2.54
C SER A 349 24.87 -18.73 2.47
N ARG A 350 24.05 -17.81 1.94
CA ARG A 350 24.45 -16.43 1.67
C ARG A 350 23.74 -15.40 2.53
N ILE A 351 22.57 -15.71 3.07
CA ILE A 351 21.84 -14.77 3.92
C ILE A 351 22.48 -14.74 5.31
N ALA A 352 22.96 -13.56 5.72
CA ALA A 352 23.62 -13.35 7.00
C ALA A 352 22.66 -12.85 8.07
N ALA A 353 21.75 -11.95 7.72
CA ALA A 353 20.76 -11.39 8.65
C ALA A 353 19.50 -10.91 7.93
N ILE A 354 18.37 -10.91 8.65
CA ILE A 354 17.08 -10.39 8.17
C ILE A 354 16.50 -9.41 9.20
N ALA A 355 16.27 -8.16 8.78
CA ALA A 355 15.49 -7.18 9.52
C ALA A 355 14.10 -7.05 8.89
N LEU A 356 13.04 -7.07 9.70
CA LEU A 356 11.66 -6.92 9.25
C LEU A 356 10.98 -5.73 9.94
N THR A 357 10.11 -5.02 9.22
CA THR A 357 9.26 -3.98 9.81
C THR A 357 7.81 -4.38 9.71
N GLN A 358 7.12 -4.49 10.84
CA GLN A 358 5.70 -4.87 10.91
C GLN A 358 5.39 -6.16 10.10
N PRO A 359 6.13 -7.27 10.30
CA PRO A 359 5.81 -8.53 9.62
C PRO A 359 4.46 -9.06 10.09
N THR A 360 3.73 -9.71 9.19
CA THR A 360 2.45 -10.38 9.53
C THR A 360 2.60 -11.90 9.65
N SER A 361 3.74 -12.43 9.20
CA SER A 361 4.09 -13.85 9.30
C SER A 361 4.18 -14.34 10.75
N THR A 362 3.61 -15.53 11.02
CA THR A 362 3.65 -16.17 12.35
C THR A 362 4.54 -17.41 12.36
N SER A 363 5.08 -17.81 13.52
CA SER A 363 6.00 -18.96 13.60
C SER A 363 5.36 -20.26 13.07
N SER A 364 4.07 -20.44 13.35
CA SER A 364 3.20 -21.50 12.84
C SER A 364 3.10 -21.59 11.31
N THR A 365 3.35 -20.50 10.57
CA THR A 365 3.39 -20.53 9.10
C THR A 365 4.72 -21.00 8.54
N ILE A 366 5.77 -21.04 9.35
CA ILE A 366 7.11 -21.46 8.94
C ILE A 366 7.20 -22.98 8.99
N THR A 367 7.31 -23.59 7.81
CA THR A 367 7.32 -25.04 7.64
C THR A 367 8.73 -25.61 7.53
N ASP A 368 9.72 -24.82 7.09
CA ASP A 368 11.11 -25.24 7.03
C ASP A 368 11.80 -25.07 8.41
N PRO A 369 12.21 -26.17 9.09
CA PRO A 369 12.81 -26.07 10.42
C PRO A 369 14.15 -25.34 10.45
N ALA A 370 14.94 -25.41 9.37
CA ALA A 370 16.22 -24.71 9.27
C ALA A 370 16.00 -23.21 9.08
N LEU A 371 14.96 -22.80 8.35
CA LEU A 371 14.55 -21.41 8.28
C LEU A 371 14.05 -20.92 9.65
N ALA A 372 13.19 -21.69 10.33
CA ALA A 372 12.71 -21.31 11.66
C ALA A 372 13.89 -21.09 12.64
N SER A 373 14.87 -22.00 12.64
CA SER A 373 16.10 -21.84 13.41
C SER A 373 16.88 -20.59 13.01
N PHE A 374 16.97 -20.28 11.71
CA PHE A 374 17.65 -19.08 11.25
C PHE A 374 16.92 -17.80 11.68
N LEU A 375 15.60 -17.73 11.53
CA LEU A 375 14.81 -16.55 11.91
C LEU A 375 14.91 -16.26 13.41
N THR A 376 14.95 -17.29 14.25
CA THR A 376 15.14 -17.11 15.70
C THR A 376 16.53 -16.60 16.10
N GLN A 377 17.57 -16.85 15.29
CA GLN A 377 18.97 -16.54 15.62
C GLN A 377 19.52 -15.31 14.89
N ASN A 378 19.10 -15.12 13.65
CA ASN A 378 19.68 -14.16 12.70
C ASN A 378 18.63 -13.21 12.10
N ALA A 379 17.42 -13.18 12.66
CA ALA A 379 16.43 -12.18 12.30
C ALA A 379 15.95 -11.36 13.50
N LYS A 380 15.58 -10.11 13.22
CA LYS A 380 14.94 -9.18 14.15
C LYS A 380 13.80 -8.47 13.46
N SER A 381 12.75 -8.13 14.21
CA SER A 381 11.67 -7.30 13.69
C SER A 381 11.36 -6.11 14.58
N TRP A 382 10.79 -5.07 13.98
CA TRP A 382 10.31 -3.89 14.70
C TRP A 382 8.83 -3.66 14.41
N MET A 383 8.07 -3.26 15.42
CA MET A 383 6.66 -2.88 15.31
C MET A 383 6.42 -1.48 15.82
N VAL A 384 5.35 -0.86 15.32
CA VAL A 384 4.82 0.38 15.90
C VAL A 384 4.49 0.11 17.36
N SER A 385 5.15 0.84 18.26
CA SER A 385 4.92 0.74 19.69
C SER A 385 5.41 2.02 20.37
N PRO A 386 4.62 2.58 21.31
CA PRO A 386 5.02 3.74 22.09
C PRO A 386 6.08 3.41 23.16
N GLU A 387 6.39 2.13 23.39
CA GLU A 387 7.46 1.71 24.28
C GLU A 387 8.81 2.31 23.84
N PRO A 388 9.76 2.52 24.77
CA PRO A 388 11.06 3.08 24.44
C PRO A 388 11.71 2.32 23.27
N PHE A 389 12.35 3.06 22.37
CA PHE A 389 13.00 2.49 21.19
C PHE A 389 13.85 1.28 21.56
N ASN A 390 13.70 0.19 20.80
CA ASN A 390 14.41 -1.07 20.97
C ASN A 390 14.09 -1.86 22.25
N THR A 391 12.99 -1.54 22.93
CA THR A 391 12.43 -2.42 23.98
C THR A 391 11.97 -3.73 23.34
N LEU A 392 12.42 -4.85 23.87
CA LEU A 392 11.95 -6.17 23.44
C LEU A 392 10.47 -6.33 23.81
N LEU A 393 9.63 -6.54 22.81
CA LEU A 393 8.20 -6.73 22.95
C LEU A 393 7.85 -8.23 23.05
N GLN A 394 8.40 -9.03 22.13
CA GLN A 394 8.03 -10.44 21.98
C GLN A 394 9.22 -11.29 21.55
N LYS A 395 9.22 -12.56 21.95
CA LYS A 395 10.16 -13.59 21.48
C LYS A 395 9.39 -14.74 20.84
N PRO A 396 9.97 -15.44 19.85
CA PRO A 396 9.39 -16.67 19.30
C PRO A 396 9.18 -17.69 20.41
N GLN A 397 8.00 -18.29 20.47
CA GLN A 397 7.77 -19.38 21.41
C GLN A 397 8.39 -20.67 20.84
N PRO A 398 9.05 -21.50 21.68
CA PRO A 398 9.47 -22.82 21.25
C PRO A 398 8.22 -23.63 20.87
N ALA A 399 8.29 -24.36 19.75
CA ALA A 399 7.19 -25.21 19.31
C ALA A 399 6.70 -26.08 20.48
N PRO A 400 5.39 -26.17 20.73
CA PRO A 400 4.88 -26.98 21.82
C PRO A 400 5.34 -28.43 21.59
N THR A 401 6.14 -28.93 22.52
CA THR A 401 6.50 -30.36 22.56
C THR A 401 5.20 -31.15 22.46
N PRO A 402 5.01 -32.07 21.50
CA PRO A 402 3.78 -32.84 21.43
C PRO A 402 3.69 -33.67 22.71
N ILE A 403 2.83 -33.23 23.64
CA ILE A 403 2.50 -34.01 24.81
C ILE A 403 1.69 -35.19 24.29
N SER A 404 2.37 -36.31 24.03
CA SER A 404 1.75 -37.62 23.88
C SER A 404 1.14 -38.03 25.23
N ARG A 405 0.01 -37.44 25.59
CA ARG A 405 -0.92 -38.00 26.57
C ARG A 405 -2.23 -38.18 25.84
N SER A 406 -2.73 -39.42 25.79
CA SER A 406 -4.04 -39.65 25.21
C SER A 406 -5.06 -38.83 26.01
N PHE A 407 -6.07 -38.28 25.33
CA PHE A 407 -7.16 -37.53 25.94
C PHE A 407 -7.79 -38.28 27.14
N SER A 408 -7.79 -39.61 27.07
CA SER A 408 -8.27 -40.51 28.11
C SER A 408 -7.42 -40.47 29.39
N ASP A 409 -6.10 -40.32 29.28
CA ASP A 409 -5.20 -40.28 30.45
C ASP A 409 -5.29 -38.95 31.21
N ALA A 410 -5.60 -37.85 30.51
CA ALA A 410 -5.81 -36.54 31.12
C ALA A 410 -7.14 -36.46 31.88
N LEU A 411 -8.20 -37.08 31.35
CA LEU A 411 -9.51 -37.11 32.03
C LEU A 411 -9.49 -37.96 33.31
N ASN A 412 -8.75 -39.07 33.32
CA ASN A 412 -8.65 -39.96 34.48
C ASN A 412 -7.76 -39.40 35.61
N ALA A 413 -7.01 -38.33 35.36
CA ALA A 413 -6.12 -37.69 36.33
C ALA A 413 -6.74 -36.44 36.99
N LEU A 414 -7.98 -36.08 36.64
CA LEU A 414 -8.66 -34.93 37.24
C LEU A 414 -9.19 -35.26 38.64
N PRO A 415 -9.01 -34.38 39.64
CA PRO A 415 -9.64 -34.54 40.95
C PRO A 415 -11.17 -34.50 40.83
N ASP A 416 -11.88 -35.22 41.71
CA ASP A 416 -13.37 -35.29 41.77
C ASP A 416 -14.08 -33.93 41.92
N THR A 417 -13.33 -32.84 42.11
CA THR A 417 -13.80 -31.46 42.26
C THR A 417 -13.94 -30.71 40.93
N MET A 418 -13.56 -31.29 39.79
CA MET A 418 -13.64 -30.66 38.46
C MET A 418 -14.66 -31.34 37.53
N THR A 419 -15.32 -30.56 36.69
CA THR A 419 -16.24 -31.05 35.65
C THR A 419 -15.84 -30.53 34.28
N VAL A 420 -15.91 -31.40 33.27
CA VAL A 420 -15.61 -31.07 31.86
C VAL A 420 -16.89 -30.62 31.17
N THR A 421 -16.89 -29.42 30.59
CA THR A 421 -18.02 -28.93 29.80
C THR A 421 -17.57 -28.73 28.36
N VAL A 422 -18.23 -29.41 27.43
CA VAL A 422 -17.96 -29.27 25.98
C VAL A 422 -18.80 -28.11 25.46
N GLN A 423 -18.15 -27.03 25.00
CA GLN A 423 -18.85 -25.93 24.33
C GLN A 423 -18.71 -26.09 22.82
N LYS A 424 -19.85 -26.09 22.12
CA LYS A 424 -19.89 -25.97 20.66
C LYS A 424 -19.77 -24.49 20.30
N SER A 425 -18.62 -24.11 19.76
CA SER A 425 -18.38 -22.78 19.22
C SER A 425 -18.66 -22.78 17.71
N VAL A 426 -19.55 -21.88 17.25
CA VAL A 426 -19.74 -21.60 15.83
C VAL A 426 -19.02 -20.30 15.54
N VAL A 427 -17.81 -20.37 15.00
CA VAL A 427 -17.04 -19.18 14.60
C VAL A 427 -17.58 -18.67 13.26
N PRO A 428 -18.01 -17.39 13.13
CA PRO A 428 -18.30 -16.80 11.85
C PRO A 428 -16.99 -16.35 11.18
N THR A 429 -16.60 -17.00 10.10
CA THR A 429 -15.51 -16.51 9.23
C THR A 429 -15.90 -15.18 8.59
N ALA A 430 -14.97 -14.21 8.60
CA ALA A 430 -15.12 -12.94 7.88
C ALA A 430 -15.33 -13.18 6.37
N PRO A 431 -16.11 -12.33 5.67
CA PRO A 431 -16.37 -12.54 4.25
C PRO A 431 -15.13 -12.24 3.42
N GLU A 432 -14.47 -13.28 2.90
CA GLU A 432 -13.63 -13.15 1.73
C GLU A 432 -14.50 -12.80 0.51
N TYR A 433 -14.11 -11.76 -0.23
CA TYR A 433 -14.69 -11.47 -1.53
C TYR A 433 -14.24 -12.54 -2.54
N VAL A 434 -15.01 -13.62 -2.64
CA VAL A 434 -14.95 -14.58 -3.74
C VAL A 434 -16.32 -14.60 -4.42
N GLY A 435 -16.30 -14.46 -5.74
CA GLY A 435 -17.51 -14.49 -6.57
C GLY A 435 -18.33 -15.75 -6.36
N ALA A 436 -19.65 -15.58 -6.47
CA ALA A 436 -20.72 -16.57 -6.50
C ALA A 436 -20.27 -18.05 -6.53
N GLU A 437 -20.35 -18.74 -5.39
CA GLU A 437 -21.01 -20.03 -5.17
C GLU A 437 -20.70 -20.58 -3.74
N GLY A 438 -21.75 -20.83 -2.94
CA GLY A 438 -21.79 -21.78 -1.79
C GLY A 438 -20.95 -21.50 -0.53
N LEU A 439 -21.59 -21.02 0.56
CA LEU A 439 -21.03 -21.01 1.93
C LEU A 439 -20.89 -22.44 2.49
N VAL A 440 -19.67 -22.85 2.88
CA VAL A 440 -19.42 -24.03 3.73
C VAL A 440 -19.09 -23.53 5.14
N LYS A 441 -19.85 -23.99 6.15
CA LYS A 441 -19.57 -23.75 7.57
C LYS A 441 -18.72 -24.90 8.12
N THR A 442 -17.62 -24.60 8.79
CA THR A 442 -16.82 -25.59 9.53
C THR A 442 -17.13 -25.47 11.02
N GLU A 443 -17.56 -26.55 11.68
CA GLU A 443 -17.79 -26.60 13.13
C GLU A 443 -16.52 -27.06 13.85
N SER A 444 -16.08 -26.32 14.88
CA SER A 444 -14.99 -26.72 15.78
C SER A 444 -15.52 -26.87 17.21
N GLN A 445 -15.12 -27.91 17.92
CA GLN A 445 -15.49 -28.12 19.33
C GLN A 445 -14.28 -27.83 20.23
N GLU A 446 -14.46 -26.95 21.20
CA GLU A 446 -13.47 -26.67 22.25
C GLU A 446 -13.98 -27.17 23.61
N ILE A 447 -13.06 -27.67 24.43
CA ILE A 447 -13.37 -28.31 25.72
C ILE A 447 -12.69 -27.50 26.82
N ALA A 448 -13.48 -27.03 27.79
CA ALA A 448 -12.97 -26.36 28.99
C ALA A 448 -13.15 -27.27 30.22
N VAL A 449 -12.15 -27.30 31.09
CA VAL A 449 -12.17 -28.01 32.38
C VAL A 449 -12.29 -26.97 33.50
N VAL A 450 -13.32 -27.07 34.33
CA VAL A 450 -13.66 -26.01 35.31
C VAL A 450 -13.91 -26.60 36.70
N PRO A 451 -13.50 -25.92 37.80
CA PRO A 451 -13.92 -26.27 39.16
C PRO A 451 -15.44 -26.26 39.31
N ARG A 452 -15.98 -27.18 40.10
CA ARG A 452 -17.43 -27.33 40.28
C ARG A 452 -18.00 -26.16 41.11
N GLY A 453 -18.60 -25.16 40.46
CA GLY A 453 -19.45 -24.15 41.12
C GLY A 453 -19.19 -22.67 40.83
N GLU A 454 -18.29 -22.31 39.91
CA GLU A 454 -18.05 -20.89 39.54
C GLU A 454 -18.88 -20.46 38.32
N GLU A 455 -19.36 -19.21 38.33
CA GLU A 455 -20.24 -18.63 37.30
C GLU A 455 -19.47 -18.27 36.01
N VAL A 456 -20.15 -18.43 34.88
CA VAL A 456 -19.62 -18.39 33.51
C VAL A 456 -19.04 -17.03 33.10
N ASP A 457 -19.31 -15.96 33.84
CA ASP A 457 -18.89 -14.60 33.47
C ASP A 457 -17.46 -14.24 33.89
N GLU A 458 -16.93 -14.80 34.99
CA GLU A 458 -15.50 -14.63 35.37
C GLU A 458 -14.56 -15.31 34.34
N ILE A 459 -15.04 -16.34 33.64
CA ILE A 459 -14.30 -17.08 32.62
C ILE A 459 -14.09 -16.23 31.35
N LYS A 460 -15.02 -15.32 31.02
CA LYS A 460 -14.87 -14.42 29.88
C LYS A 460 -13.81 -13.35 30.13
N GLU A 461 -13.68 -12.86 31.36
CA GLU A 461 -12.62 -11.91 31.70
C GLU A 461 -11.24 -12.57 31.62
N ILE A 462 -11.08 -13.80 32.10
CA ILE A 462 -9.81 -14.54 31.99
C ILE A 462 -9.50 -14.92 30.54
N ALA A 463 -10.49 -15.33 29.75
CA ALA A 463 -10.30 -15.62 28.33
C ALA A 463 -9.95 -14.36 27.52
N ASN A 464 -10.57 -13.22 27.83
CA ASN A 464 -10.27 -11.94 27.18
C ASN A 464 -8.89 -11.38 27.61
N GLU A 465 -8.43 -11.63 28.84
CA GLU A 465 -7.05 -11.32 29.27
C GLU A 465 -5.99 -12.24 28.62
N ILE A 466 -6.37 -13.47 28.21
CA ILE A 466 -5.49 -14.39 27.48
C ILE A 466 -5.48 -14.09 25.96
N GLU A 467 -6.52 -13.45 25.42
CA GLU A 467 -6.61 -12.97 24.03
C GLU A 467 -5.94 -11.61 23.79
N GLU A 468 -5.25 -11.03 24.78
CA GLU A 468 -4.32 -9.91 24.57
C GLU A 468 -3.04 -10.40 23.85
N TRP A 469 -3.13 -10.56 22.52
CA TRP A 469 -2.01 -10.46 21.56
C TRP A 469 -0.69 -11.13 21.98
N LYS A 470 -0.72 -12.38 22.48
CA LYS A 470 0.46 -13.26 22.35
C LYS A 470 0.57 -13.71 20.89
N GLN A 471 0.87 -12.76 20.00
CA GLN A 471 1.17 -13.04 18.62
C GLN A 471 2.37 -13.98 18.58
N ASP A 472 2.16 -15.09 17.89
CA ASP A 472 3.18 -16.07 17.59
C ASP A 472 4.17 -15.47 16.57
N VAL A 473 5.29 -14.91 17.04
CA VAL A 473 6.27 -14.19 16.20
C VAL A 473 7.36 -15.11 15.65
N ILE A 474 7.85 -14.81 14.45
CA ILE A 474 8.90 -15.57 13.76
C ILE A 474 10.33 -15.27 14.24
N CYS A 475 10.56 -14.10 14.85
CA CYS A 475 11.85 -13.66 15.38
C CYS A 475 11.66 -12.72 16.59
N GLU A 476 12.74 -12.29 17.25
CA GLU A 476 12.62 -11.29 18.32
C GLU A 476 12.06 -9.98 17.76
N THR A 477 11.05 -9.44 18.45
CA THR A 477 10.29 -8.26 18.01
C THR A 477 10.51 -7.12 18.99
N PHE A 478 10.88 -5.96 18.47
CA PHE A 478 11.27 -4.77 19.22
C PHE A 478 10.34 -3.58 18.96
N ALA A 479 10.27 -2.67 19.92
CA ALA A 479 9.53 -1.42 19.81
C ALA A 479 10.26 -0.43 18.89
N SER A 480 9.52 0.23 18.00
CA SER A 480 10.07 1.31 17.18
C SER A 480 10.14 2.67 17.87
N GLY A 481 9.54 2.82 19.07
CA GLY A 481 9.40 4.12 19.75
C GLY A 481 8.46 5.09 19.03
N VAL A 482 7.64 4.60 18.10
CA VAL A 482 6.67 5.38 17.34
C VAL A 482 5.28 5.02 17.84
N SER A 483 4.49 6.03 18.21
CA SER A 483 3.16 5.84 18.79
C SER A 483 2.02 5.82 17.76
N ASP A 484 2.25 6.25 16.52
CA ASP A 484 1.22 6.33 15.48
C ASP A 484 1.30 5.16 14.49
N TYR A 485 0.24 4.35 14.46
CA TYR A 485 0.06 3.22 13.53
C TYR A 485 0.13 3.62 12.05
N HIS A 486 -0.14 4.88 11.73
CA HIS A 486 -0.11 5.35 10.35
C HIS A 486 1.31 5.62 9.84
N GLU A 487 2.34 5.58 10.67
CA GLU A 487 3.71 5.93 10.28
C GLU A 487 4.53 4.72 9.83
N ASN A 488 5.27 4.89 8.72
CA ASN A 488 6.30 3.95 8.33
C ASN A 488 7.46 4.08 9.34
N ILE A 489 7.83 2.99 10.00
CA ILE A 489 8.82 3.01 11.10
C ILE A 489 10.28 2.95 10.62
N VAL A 490 10.52 2.69 9.33
CA VAL A 490 11.88 2.60 8.76
C VAL A 490 12.76 3.78 9.16
N PRO A 491 12.30 5.05 9.08
CA PRO A 491 13.12 6.21 9.42
C PRO A 491 13.62 6.22 10.86
N SER A 492 12.84 5.64 11.79
CA SER A 492 13.18 5.56 13.21
C SER A 492 14.15 4.41 13.51
N ILE A 493 14.15 3.34 12.71
CA ILE A 493 14.88 2.10 13.04
C ILE A 493 16.14 1.88 12.19
N TYR A 494 16.23 2.46 10.98
CA TYR A 494 17.21 1.96 9.99
C TYR A 494 18.66 2.12 10.42
N LYS A 495 18.97 3.15 11.23
CA LYS A 495 20.33 3.37 11.76
C LYS A 495 20.75 2.18 12.63
N HIS A 496 19.88 1.77 13.55
CA HIS A 496 20.12 0.62 14.41
C HIS A 496 20.15 -0.71 13.64
N VAL A 497 19.29 -0.87 12.61
CA VAL A 497 19.36 -2.03 11.72
C VAL A 497 20.72 -2.15 11.04
N LEU A 498 21.27 -1.03 10.55
CA LEU A 498 22.57 -0.99 9.89
C LEU A 498 23.73 -1.27 10.84
N GLU A 499 23.68 -0.74 12.07
CA GLU A 499 24.63 -1.08 13.13
C GLU A 499 24.63 -2.58 13.43
N TRP A 500 23.44 -3.16 13.61
CA TRP A 500 23.31 -4.59 13.85
C TRP A 500 23.79 -5.45 12.67
N PHE A 501 23.48 -5.07 11.42
CA PHE A 501 24.04 -5.75 10.25
C PHE A 501 25.56 -5.72 10.22
N ARG A 502 26.18 -4.63 10.66
CA ARG A 502 27.63 -4.52 10.77
C ARG A 502 28.20 -5.41 11.89
N GLU A 503 27.53 -5.52 13.02
CA GLU A 503 27.92 -6.46 14.09
C GLU A 503 27.93 -7.90 13.56
N VAL A 504 26.86 -8.32 12.88
CA VAL A 504 26.77 -9.65 12.25
C VAL A 504 27.88 -9.85 11.21
N GLN A 505 28.22 -8.81 10.45
CA GLN A 505 29.33 -8.86 9.50
C GLN A 505 30.66 -9.14 10.22
N MET A 506 30.97 -8.41 11.29
CA MET A 506 32.22 -8.57 12.04
C MET A 506 32.34 -9.97 12.65
N GLU A 507 31.24 -10.54 13.13
CA GLU A 507 31.20 -11.91 13.67
C GLU A 507 31.45 -12.98 12.61
N LYS A 508 31.08 -12.72 11.34
CA LYS A 508 31.34 -13.66 10.23
C LYS A 508 32.73 -13.52 9.61
N ASP A 509 33.28 -12.31 9.62
CA ASP A 509 34.60 -12.03 9.05
C ASP A 509 35.76 -12.38 10.00
N GLY A 510 35.50 -12.42 11.32
CA GLY A 510 36.45 -12.83 12.37
C GLY A 510 36.49 -14.33 12.62
#